data_AF-A0A7X7H4E0-F1
#
_entry.id   AF-A0A7X7H4E0-F1
#
_cell.length_a   1.000
_cell.length_b   1.000
_cell.length_c   1.000
_cell.angle_alpha   90.00
_cell.angle_beta   90.00
_cell.angle_gamma   90.00
#
_symmetry.space_group_name_H-M   'P 1'
#
loop_
_entity.id
_entity.type
_entity.pdbx_description
1 polymer ?
#
loop_
_entity_poly.entity_id
_entity_poly.type
_entity_poly.pdbx_seq_one_letter_code
_entity_poly.pdbx_strand_id
1 'polypeptide(L)'
;MDSLNLIFKAIDFKLIIALVIIIGALKALEPLIKGGSAKDNKSVSIAKKGRFYAQGLLNQSEQKAYKALIRGLKELNTNYLIYPQVSLGEIIRTDRNNISAFNIINSKRVDFLIVDTSFNPVMAVEYHGSGHFQGNYKTRDQVKEIALTKAGIKYVALHYKNDAKIAEHIKKEILDVIEPPVTETVSTEPAFSASKNDFKEFK
;
A
#
# COMPACT_ATOMS: atom_id res chain seq x y z
N MET A 1 -56.38 -51.81 -12.32
CA MET A 1 -56.01 -50.88 -11.23
C MET A 1 -54.48 -50.74 -11.07
N ASP A 2 -53.66 -51.63 -11.63
CA ASP A 2 -52.20 -51.63 -11.38
C ASP A 2 -51.38 -50.65 -12.25
N SER A 3 -51.86 -50.27 -13.43
CA SER A 3 -51.14 -49.38 -14.36
C SER A 3 -51.13 -47.91 -13.92
N LEU A 4 -52.19 -47.46 -13.22
CA LEU A 4 -52.30 -46.10 -12.69
C LEU A 4 -51.40 -45.89 -11.44
N ASN A 5 -51.30 -46.89 -10.57
CA ASN A 5 -50.44 -46.85 -9.37
C ASN A 5 -48.94 -46.79 -9.71
N LEU A 6 -48.53 -47.35 -10.86
CA LEU A 6 -47.13 -47.30 -11.32
C LEU A 6 -46.75 -45.92 -11.88
N ILE A 7 -47.69 -45.25 -12.56
CA ILE A 7 -47.55 -43.89 -13.09
C ILE A 7 -47.50 -42.87 -11.93
N PHE A 8 -48.34 -43.01 -10.91
CA PHE A 8 -48.31 -42.14 -9.72
C PHE A 8 -47.02 -42.35 -8.87
N LYS A 9 -46.55 -43.59 -8.66
CA LYS A 9 -45.31 -43.85 -7.89
C LYS A 9 -44.03 -43.32 -8.53
N ALA A 10 -43.93 -43.33 -9.86
CA ALA A 10 -42.74 -42.87 -10.58
C ALA A 10 -42.72 -41.35 -10.77
N ILE A 11 -43.90 -40.71 -10.85
CA ILE A 11 -44.05 -39.27 -10.99
C ILE A 11 -43.83 -38.56 -9.65
N ASP A 12 -44.27 -39.13 -8.52
CA ASP A 12 -44.10 -38.45 -7.23
C ASP A 12 -42.66 -38.49 -6.67
N PHE A 13 -41.93 -39.58 -6.80
CA PHE A 13 -40.61 -39.66 -6.15
C PHE A 13 -39.53 -38.81 -6.83
N LYS A 14 -39.55 -38.74 -8.17
CA LYS A 14 -38.57 -37.96 -8.93
C LYS A 14 -38.82 -36.45 -8.79
N LEU A 15 -40.08 -36.02 -8.76
CA LEU A 15 -40.45 -34.62 -8.52
C LEU A 15 -40.08 -34.18 -7.10
N ILE A 16 -40.31 -35.04 -6.09
CA ILE A 16 -39.91 -34.77 -4.71
C ILE A 16 -38.39 -34.65 -4.60
N ILE A 17 -37.61 -35.56 -5.21
CA ILE A 17 -36.14 -35.48 -5.22
C ILE A 17 -35.67 -34.20 -5.91
N ALA A 18 -36.23 -33.86 -7.08
CA ALA A 18 -35.88 -32.64 -7.79
C ALA A 18 -36.16 -31.39 -6.95
N LEU A 19 -37.29 -31.34 -6.23
CA LEU A 19 -37.64 -30.23 -5.36
C LEU A 19 -36.68 -30.09 -4.18
N VAL A 20 -36.27 -31.21 -3.55
CA VAL A 20 -35.28 -31.21 -2.46
C VAL A 20 -33.92 -30.70 -2.95
N ILE A 21 -33.48 -31.10 -4.14
CA ILE A 21 -32.24 -30.62 -4.75
C ILE A 21 -32.32 -29.11 -5.03
N ILE A 22 -33.45 -28.62 -5.57
CA ILE A 22 -33.66 -27.18 -5.83
C ILE A 22 -33.64 -26.39 -4.53
N ILE A 23 -34.33 -26.83 -3.48
CA ILE A 23 -34.31 -26.17 -2.16
C ILE A 23 -32.91 -26.19 -1.56
N GLY A 24 -32.18 -27.31 -1.69
CA GLY A 24 -30.79 -27.43 -1.27
C GLY A 24 -29.87 -26.46 -2.00
N ALA A 25 -30.02 -26.34 -3.33
CA ALA A 25 -29.27 -25.41 -4.16
C ALA A 25 -29.60 -23.94 -3.80
N LEU A 26 -30.86 -23.61 -3.55
CA LEU A 26 -31.30 -22.27 -3.12
C LEU A 26 -30.71 -21.90 -1.75
N LYS A 27 -30.71 -22.83 -0.78
CA LYS A 27 -30.08 -22.62 0.54
C LYS A 27 -28.55 -22.47 0.43
N ALA A 28 -27.91 -23.24 -0.46
CA ALA A 28 -26.48 -23.12 -0.73
C ALA A 28 -26.11 -21.77 -1.39
N LEU A 29 -27.08 -21.11 -2.04
CA LEU A 29 -26.91 -19.81 -2.67
C LEU A 29 -27.17 -18.61 -1.72
N GLU A 30 -27.81 -18.81 -0.57
CA GLU A 30 -28.01 -17.76 0.44
C GLU A 30 -26.72 -17.03 0.89
N PRO A 31 -25.60 -17.70 1.20
CA PRO A 31 -24.38 -17.00 1.62
C PRO A 31 -23.74 -16.16 0.51
N LEU A 32 -23.99 -16.49 -0.77
CA LEU A 32 -23.55 -15.70 -1.92
C LEU A 32 -24.39 -14.43 -2.10
N ILE A 33 -25.69 -14.48 -1.76
CA ILE A 33 -26.61 -13.33 -1.82
C ILE A 33 -26.42 -12.39 -0.61
N LYS A 34 -26.11 -12.94 0.58
CA LYS A 34 -25.93 -12.17 1.84
C LYS A 34 -24.49 -11.71 2.11
N GLY A 35 -23.56 -11.97 1.18
CA GLY A 35 -22.11 -11.77 1.34
C GLY A 35 -21.63 -10.34 1.61
N GLY A 36 -22.51 -9.33 1.46
CA GLY A 36 -22.17 -7.91 1.64
C GLY A 36 -22.24 -7.37 3.08
N SER A 37 -22.80 -8.09 4.07
CA SER A 37 -23.09 -7.53 5.41
C SER A 37 -22.30 -8.17 6.57
N ALA A 38 -21.79 -9.40 6.40
CA ALA A 38 -21.13 -10.12 7.49
C ALA A 38 -19.69 -9.63 7.79
N LYS A 39 -18.99 -9.10 6.79
CA LYS A 39 -17.57 -8.69 6.92
C LYS A 39 -17.43 -7.32 7.60
N ASP A 40 -18.31 -6.38 7.29
CA ASP A 40 -18.34 -5.03 7.89
C ASP A 40 -18.63 -5.09 9.40
N ASN A 41 -19.52 -6.00 9.81
CA ASN A 41 -19.82 -6.25 11.22
C ASN A 41 -18.62 -6.85 12.00
N LYS A 42 -17.76 -7.63 11.35
CA LYS A 42 -16.61 -8.27 11.99
C LYS A 42 -15.52 -7.26 12.36
N SER A 43 -15.10 -6.41 11.43
CA SER A 43 -14.06 -5.39 11.68
C SER A 43 -14.49 -4.40 12.75
N VAL A 44 -15.75 -3.93 12.69
CA VAL A 44 -16.33 -3.05 13.71
C VAL A 44 -16.40 -3.76 15.06
N SER A 45 -16.78 -5.04 15.11
CA SER A 45 -16.76 -5.81 16.36
C SER A 45 -15.35 -5.97 16.93
N ILE A 46 -14.33 -6.17 16.10
CA ILE A 46 -12.93 -6.26 16.54
C ILE A 46 -12.50 -4.91 17.13
N ALA A 47 -12.81 -3.80 16.45
CA ALA A 47 -12.53 -2.47 16.96
C ALA A 47 -13.21 -2.21 18.32
N LYS A 48 -14.49 -2.55 18.47
CA LYS A 48 -15.21 -2.37 19.75
C LYS A 48 -14.60 -3.16 20.92
N LYS A 49 -14.03 -4.33 20.65
CA LYS A 49 -13.47 -5.23 21.67
C LYS A 49 -11.97 -4.98 21.93
N GLY A 50 -11.29 -4.34 20.97
CA GLY A 50 -9.86 -4.09 21.04
C GLY A 50 -9.51 -3.01 22.07
N ARG A 51 -8.34 -3.15 22.70
CA ARG A 51 -7.72 -2.06 23.46
C ARG A 51 -6.73 -1.34 22.54
N PHE A 52 -6.93 -0.04 22.37
CA PHE A 52 -6.06 0.81 21.56
C PHE A 52 -5.37 1.84 22.44
N TYR A 53 -4.13 2.14 22.10
CA TYR A 53 -3.30 3.10 22.81
C TYR A 53 -2.65 4.04 21.81
N ALA A 54 -2.58 5.31 22.16
CA ALA A 54 -1.74 6.25 21.43
C ALA A 54 -0.27 5.87 21.62
N GLN A 55 0.53 6.08 20.57
CA GLN A 55 1.97 5.91 20.61
C GLN A 55 2.66 7.08 19.88
N GLY A 56 3.91 7.36 20.24
CA GLY A 56 4.73 8.32 19.51
C GLY A 56 4.93 7.90 18.06
N LEU A 57 4.89 8.86 17.14
CA LEU A 57 5.06 8.59 15.71
C LEU A 57 6.48 8.11 15.37
N LEU A 58 7.49 8.69 16.03
CA LEU A 58 8.90 8.43 15.81
C LEU A 58 9.60 8.03 17.11
N ASN A 59 10.48 7.04 17.05
CA ASN A 59 11.40 6.72 18.14
C ASN A 59 12.52 7.77 18.26
N GLN A 60 13.34 7.70 19.32
CA GLN A 60 14.39 8.71 19.56
C GLN A 60 15.41 8.83 18.43
N SER A 61 15.79 7.70 17.79
CA SER A 61 16.75 7.74 16.68
C SER A 61 16.14 8.29 15.40
N GLU A 62 14.89 7.96 15.10
CA GLU A 62 14.15 8.52 13.98
C GLU A 62 13.90 10.03 14.17
N GLN A 63 13.64 10.49 15.39
CA GLN A 63 13.52 11.91 15.69
C GLN A 63 14.82 12.68 15.40
N LYS A 64 16.00 12.07 15.66
CA LYS A 64 17.29 12.66 15.31
C LYS A 64 17.50 12.71 13.80
N ALA A 65 17.21 11.61 13.11
CA ALA A 65 17.25 11.56 11.65
C ALA A 65 16.32 12.61 11.02
N TYR A 66 15.08 12.73 11.50
CA TYR A 66 14.13 13.73 11.07
C TYR A 66 14.64 15.18 11.23
N LYS A 67 15.26 15.48 12.37
CA LYS A 67 15.89 16.80 12.61
C LYS A 67 17.05 17.06 11.65
N ALA A 68 17.87 16.05 11.37
CA ALA A 68 18.95 16.14 10.40
C ALA A 68 18.43 16.38 8.97
N LEU A 69 17.34 15.72 8.58
CA LEU A 69 16.66 15.95 7.30
C LEU A 69 16.17 17.39 7.18
N ILE A 70 15.45 17.90 8.19
CA ILE A 70 14.99 19.31 8.21
C ILE A 70 16.16 20.27 8.06
N ARG A 71 17.26 20.02 8.77
CA ARG A 71 18.46 20.85 8.70
C ARG A 71 19.05 20.86 7.29
N GLY A 72 19.18 19.68 6.65
CA GLY A 72 19.67 19.56 5.29
C GLY A 72 18.83 20.36 4.29
N LEU A 73 17.50 20.26 4.38
CA LEU A 73 16.59 21.04 3.52
C LEU A 73 16.74 22.56 3.71
N LYS A 74 16.83 23.01 4.97
CA LYS A 74 17.01 24.43 5.30
C LYS A 74 18.33 24.98 4.77
N GLU A 75 19.42 24.22 4.90
CA GLU A 75 20.74 24.63 4.40
C GLU A 75 20.79 24.74 2.88
N LEU A 76 19.98 23.94 2.16
CA LEU A 76 19.80 24.05 0.71
C LEU A 76 18.83 25.15 0.29
N ASN A 77 18.20 25.86 1.23
CA ASN A 77 17.19 26.88 0.97
C ASN A 77 16.04 26.40 0.04
N THR A 78 15.60 25.14 0.23
CA THR A 78 14.49 24.57 -0.55
C THR A 78 13.15 24.71 0.18
N ASN A 79 12.05 24.60 -0.57
CA ASN A 79 10.69 24.59 -0.03
C ASN A 79 10.12 23.16 0.07
N TYR A 80 10.97 22.14 0.03
CA TYR A 80 10.52 20.75 0.15
C TYR A 80 10.03 20.45 1.56
N LEU A 81 9.06 19.54 1.66
CA LEU A 81 8.43 19.15 2.91
C LEU A 81 8.76 17.70 3.24
N ILE A 82 8.84 17.37 4.54
CA ILE A 82 9.13 16.03 5.01
C ILE A 82 7.93 15.48 5.78
N TYR A 83 7.50 14.28 5.41
CA TYR A 83 6.41 13.54 6.07
C TYR A 83 6.94 12.22 6.64
N PRO A 84 6.92 12.00 7.96
CA PRO A 84 7.31 10.74 8.55
C PRO A 84 6.24 9.65 8.40
N GLN A 85 6.66 8.38 8.34
CA GLN A 85 5.83 7.17 8.45
C GLN A 85 4.70 7.08 7.40
N VAL A 86 4.98 7.52 6.17
CA VAL A 86 3.99 7.54 5.08
C VAL A 86 3.75 6.13 4.55
N SER A 87 2.48 5.75 4.42
CA SER A 87 2.11 4.46 3.84
C SER A 87 2.35 4.46 2.33
N LEU A 88 2.97 3.41 1.78
CA LEU A 88 3.30 3.37 0.36
C LEU A 88 2.07 3.42 -0.53
N GLY A 89 0.92 2.90 -0.08
CA GLY A 89 -0.35 2.99 -0.82
C GLY A 89 -0.87 4.41 -1.05
N GLU A 90 -0.39 5.40 -0.29
CA GLU A 90 -0.78 6.81 -0.47
C GLU A 90 0.04 7.50 -1.57
N ILE A 91 1.20 6.94 -1.93
CA ILE A 91 2.17 7.54 -2.86
C ILE A 91 2.46 6.69 -4.08
N ILE A 92 2.12 5.40 -4.07
CA ILE A 92 2.26 4.47 -5.19
C ILE A 92 0.91 3.83 -5.45
N ARG A 93 0.46 3.88 -6.71
CA ARG A 93 -0.68 3.11 -7.20
C ARG A 93 -0.19 1.87 -7.93
N THR A 94 -1.00 0.82 -7.90
CA THR A 94 -0.79 -0.40 -8.68
C THR A 94 -1.90 -0.54 -9.72
N ASP A 95 -1.68 -1.38 -10.72
CA ASP A 95 -2.73 -1.72 -11.68
C ASP A 95 -3.97 -2.27 -10.95
N ARG A 96 -5.16 -1.89 -11.42
CA ARG A 96 -6.43 -2.20 -10.75
C ARG A 96 -6.67 -3.70 -10.58
N ASN A 97 -6.20 -4.51 -11.52
CA ASN A 97 -6.35 -5.97 -11.49
C ASN A 97 -5.23 -6.69 -10.72
N ASN A 98 -4.17 -5.99 -10.30
CA ASN A 98 -3.05 -6.59 -9.58
C ASN A 98 -3.23 -6.50 -8.06
N ILE A 99 -4.15 -7.33 -7.55
CA ILE A 99 -4.52 -7.38 -6.13
C ILE A 99 -3.30 -7.75 -5.24
N SER A 100 -2.42 -8.62 -5.73
CA SER A 100 -1.20 -9.01 -5.00
C SER A 100 -0.26 -7.84 -4.81
N ALA A 101 0.04 -7.08 -5.87
CA ALA A 101 0.85 -5.87 -5.76
C ALA A 101 0.18 -4.83 -4.84
N PHE A 102 -1.14 -4.62 -4.99
CA PHE A 102 -1.90 -3.71 -4.14
C PHE A 102 -1.74 -4.06 -2.65
N ASN A 103 -1.91 -5.34 -2.27
CA ASN A 103 -1.76 -5.78 -0.88
C ASN A 103 -0.32 -5.63 -0.37
N ILE A 104 0.66 -5.95 -1.22
CA ILE A 104 2.09 -5.83 -0.89
C ILE A 104 2.47 -4.37 -0.65
N ILE A 105 1.99 -3.42 -1.46
CA ILE A 105 2.30 -2.00 -1.31
C ILE A 105 1.57 -1.38 -0.12
N ASN A 106 0.27 -1.65 0.04
CA ASN A 106 -0.53 -1.08 1.15
C ASN A 106 -0.11 -1.58 2.54
N SER A 107 0.62 -2.70 2.62
CA SER A 107 1.17 -3.21 3.89
C SER A 107 2.52 -2.58 4.27
N LYS A 108 3.04 -1.64 3.47
CA LYS A 108 4.36 -1.02 3.66
C LYS A 108 4.28 0.47 3.92
N ARG A 109 5.34 0.99 4.53
CA ARG A 109 5.53 2.40 4.88
C ARG A 109 6.99 2.77 4.66
N VAL A 110 7.23 4.05 4.39
CA VAL A 110 8.56 4.66 4.39
C VAL A 110 8.76 5.44 5.67
N ASP A 111 9.99 5.48 6.18
CA ASP A 111 10.28 6.22 7.42
C ASP A 111 10.10 7.72 7.23
N PHE A 112 10.59 8.25 6.11
CA PHE A 112 10.39 9.65 5.71
C PHE A 112 10.12 9.77 4.21
N LEU A 113 9.21 10.66 3.85
CA LEU A 113 8.94 11.06 2.48
C LEU A 113 9.27 12.55 2.33
N ILE A 114 10.06 12.88 1.32
CA ILE A 114 10.30 14.24 0.88
C ILE A 114 9.40 14.51 -0.32
N VAL A 115 8.67 15.62 -0.27
CA VAL A 115 7.77 16.08 -1.33
C VAL A 115 8.10 17.49 -1.77
N ASP A 116 7.74 17.82 -3.01
CA ASP A 116 7.81 19.20 -3.51
C ASP A 116 6.69 20.09 -2.92
N THR A 117 6.65 21.35 -3.32
CA THR A 117 5.63 22.32 -2.88
C THR A 117 4.22 22.01 -3.39
N SER A 118 4.08 21.12 -4.37
CA SER A 118 2.81 20.63 -4.90
C SER A 118 2.42 19.27 -4.29
N PHE A 119 3.14 18.82 -3.26
CA PHE A 119 2.93 17.55 -2.56
C PHE A 119 3.19 16.32 -3.44
N ASN A 120 3.96 16.45 -4.52
CA ASN A 120 4.41 15.28 -5.29
C ASN A 120 5.56 14.58 -4.56
N PRO A 121 5.54 13.24 -4.45
CA PRO A 121 6.63 12.49 -3.83
C PRO A 121 7.89 12.56 -4.68
N VAL A 122 8.98 13.04 -4.07
CA VAL A 122 10.28 13.26 -4.73
C VAL A 122 11.26 12.17 -4.31
N MET A 123 11.35 11.92 -3.00
CA MET A 123 12.32 10.99 -2.43
C MET A 123 11.76 10.32 -1.19
N ALA A 124 11.90 9.01 -1.10
CA ALA A 124 11.65 8.23 0.10
C ALA A 124 12.98 7.89 0.78
N VAL A 125 13.01 8.08 2.10
CA VAL A 125 14.19 7.85 2.94
C VAL A 125 13.86 6.80 3.98
N GLU A 126 14.69 5.75 4.03
CA GLU A 126 14.64 4.69 5.05
C GLU A 126 15.78 4.90 6.04
N TYR A 127 15.48 4.81 7.33
CA TYR A 127 16.46 5.03 8.38
C TYR A 127 16.74 3.73 9.15
N HIS A 128 17.90 3.15 8.89
CA HIS A 128 18.37 1.96 9.61
C HIS A 128 19.30 2.39 10.74
N GLY A 129 18.79 2.46 11.97
CA GLY A 129 19.61 2.61 13.18
C GLY A 129 20.54 1.39 13.41
N SER A 130 21.33 1.40 14.49
CA SER A 130 22.26 0.28 14.81
C SER A 130 21.59 -0.98 15.36
N GLY A 131 20.28 -1.14 15.18
CA GLY A 131 19.56 -2.32 15.65
C GLY A 131 20.03 -3.53 14.85
N HIS A 132 20.43 -4.59 15.56
CA HIS A 132 20.95 -5.82 14.97
C HIS A 132 20.07 -6.32 13.82
N PHE A 133 20.70 -6.48 12.66
CA PHE A 133 20.13 -7.05 11.44
C PHE A 133 19.71 -8.50 11.66
N GLN A 134 18.49 -8.73 12.14
CA GLN A 134 17.90 -10.07 12.24
C GLN A 134 16.57 -10.11 11.47
N GLY A 135 16.52 -10.89 10.38
CA GLY A 135 15.30 -11.22 9.63
C GLY A 135 15.27 -10.81 8.14
N ASN A 136 14.09 -10.98 7.52
CA ASN A 136 13.75 -10.69 6.10
C ASN A 136 13.80 -9.19 5.71
N TYR A 137 14.62 -8.37 6.38
CA TYR A 137 14.75 -6.93 6.11
C TYR A 137 15.16 -6.67 4.65
N LYS A 138 16.13 -7.45 4.15
CA LYS A 138 16.63 -7.30 2.78
C LYS A 138 15.52 -7.41 1.74
N THR A 139 14.64 -8.42 1.84
CA THR A 139 13.52 -8.58 0.90
C THR A 139 12.50 -7.45 1.05
N ARG A 140 12.22 -6.98 2.27
CA ARG A 140 11.27 -5.88 2.51
C ARG A 140 11.78 -4.58 1.90
N ASP A 141 13.04 -4.26 2.13
CA ASP A 141 13.69 -3.04 1.63
C ASP A 141 13.82 -3.10 0.11
N GLN A 142 14.19 -4.26 -0.46
CA GLN A 142 14.20 -4.48 -1.91
C GLN A 142 12.84 -4.24 -2.56
N VAL A 143 11.74 -4.69 -1.94
CA VAL A 143 10.40 -4.42 -2.50
C VAL A 143 10.09 -2.93 -2.49
N LYS A 144 10.48 -2.19 -1.43
CA LYS A 144 10.29 -0.73 -1.37
C LYS A 144 11.10 -0.05 -2.45
N GLU A 145 12.39 -0.36 -2.54
CA GLU A 145 13.32 0.21 -3.54
C GLU A 145 12.81 0.00 -4.97
N ILE A 146 12.43 -1.23 -5.33
CA ILE A 146 11.91 -1.55 -6.67
C ILE A 146 10.61 -0.79 -6.94
N ALA A 147 9.67 -0.77 -5.98
CA ALA A 147 8.37 -0.14 -6.17
C ALA A 147 8.49 1.39 -6.33
N LEU A 148 9.29 2.03 -5.46
CA LEU A 148 9.52 3.47 -5.48
C LEU A 148 10.25 3.88 -6.76
N THR A 149 11.31 3.15 -7.13
CA THR A 149 12.05 3.42 -8.37
C THR A 149 11.16 3.30 -9.61
N LYS A 150 10.33 2.25 -9.68
CA LYS A 150 9.34 2.09 -10.77
C LYS A 150 8.28 3.19 -10.80
N ALA A 151 7.99 3.80 -9.66
CA ALA A 151 7.07 4.92 -9.54
C ALA A 151 7.74 6.29 -9.78
N GLY A 152 9.04 6.33 -10.12
CA GLY A 152 9.79 7.57 -10.33
C GLY A 152 10.14 8.31 -9.03
N ILE A 153 10.04 7.65 -7.87
CA ILE A 153 10.37 8.23 -6.56
C ILE A 153 11.76 7.73 -6.15
N LYS A 154 12.68 8.65 -5.88
CA LYS A 154 14.05 8.29 -5.49
C LYS A 154 14.06 7.57 -4.14
N TYR A 155 14.78 6.45 -4.04
CA TYR A 155 14.93 5.69 -2.79
C TYR A 155 16.31 5.92 -2.17
N VAL A 156 16.34 6.27 -0.87
CA VAL A 156 17.59 6.48 -0.13
C VAL A 156 17.55 5.71 1.18
N ALA A 157 18.50 4.79 1.37
CA ALA A 157 18.69 4.09 2.64
C ALA A 157 19.82 4.74 3.44
N LEU A 158 19.51 5.20 4.66
CA LEU A 158 20.45 5.80 5.59
C LEU A 158 20.88 4.76 6.63
N HIS A 159 22.18 4.51 6.73
CA HIS A 159 22.77 3.56 7.68
C HIS A 159 23.60 4.23 8.78
N TYR A 160 23.54 5.56 8.90
CA TYR A 160 24.41 6.34 9.77
C TYR A 160 23.72 6.75 11.08
N LYS A 161 24.48 6.85 12.17
CA LYS A 161 24.05 7.54 13.39
C LYS A 161 24.43 9.02 13.44
N ASN A 162 25.33 9.46 12.58
CA ASN A 162 25.88 10.81 12.64
C ASN A 162 24.95 11.78 11.89
N ASP A 163 24.29 12.65 12.65
CA ASP A 163 23.34 13.66 12.14
C ASP A 163 23.95 14.54 11.05
N ALA A 164 25.22 14.94 11.16
CA ALA A 164 25.89 15.75 10.14
C ALA A 164 26.08 14.96 8.84
N LYS A 165 26.46 13.68 8.92
CA LYS A 165 26.57 12.82 7.73
C LYS A 165 25.21 12.58 7.07
N ILE A 166 24.15 12.43 7.87
CA ILE A 166 22.79 12.32 7.33
C ILE A 166 22.42 13.59 6.57
N ALA A 167 22.65 14.76 7.17
CA ALA A 167 22.36 16.04 6.52
C ALA A 167 23.15 16.19 5.21
N GLU A 168 24.48 15.96 5.23
CA GLU A 168 25.30 16.04 4.01
C GLU A 168 24.87 15.06 2.91
N HIS A 169 24.59 13.80 3.28
CA HIS A 169 24.14 12.80 2.32
C HIS A 169 22.83 13.25 1.67
N ILE A 170 21.84 13.65 2.47
CA ILE A 170 20.54 14.05 1.96
C ILE A 170 20.64 15.32 1.12
N LYS A 171 21.50 16.27 1.48
CA LYS A 171 21.75 17.45 0.64
C LYS A 171 22.23 17.05 -0.75
N LYS A 172 23.22 16.15 -0.82
CA LYS A 172 23.72 15.62 -2.10
C LYS A 172 22.61 14.93 -2.89
N GLU A 173 21.83 14.07 -2.23
CA GLU A 173 20.76 13.33 -2.92
C GLU A 173 19.66 14.24 -3.45
N ILE A 174 19.37 15.35 -2.76
CA ILE A 174 18.36 16.33 -3.17
C ILE A 174 18.87 17.23 -4.28
N LEU A 175 20.14 17.66 -4.23
CA LEU A 175 20.74 18.42 -5.33
C LEU A 175 20.69 17.61 -6.63
N ASP A 176 20.97 16.30 -6.59
CA ASP A 176 20.84 15.41 -7.75
C ASP A 176 19.40 15.31 -8.30
N VAL A 177 18.39 15.61 -7.48
CA VAL A 177 16.99 15.64 -7.92
C VAL A 177 16.56 17.02 -8.44
N ILE A 178 17.05 18.10 -7.82
CA ILE A 178 16.74 19.48 -8.23
C ILE A 178 17.48 19.85 -9.51
N GLU A 179 18.73 19.41 -9.63
CA GLU A 179 19.63 19.61 -10.76
C GLU A 179 19.91 18.23 -11.38
N PRO A 180 18.92 17.62 -12.07
CA PRO A 180 19.15 16.32 -12.66
C PRO A 180 20.36 16.42 -13.61
N PRO A 181 21.27 15.44 -13.60
CA PRO A 181 22.42 15.45 -14.48
C PRO A 181 21.93 15.64 -15.92
N VAL A 182 22.43 16.67 -16.60
CA VAL A 182 22.13 16.96 -18.01
C VAL A 182 22.47 15.70 -18.80
N THR A 183 21.45 14.89 -19.06
CA THR A 183 21.57 13.63 -19.79
C THR A 183 20.95 13.86 -21.15
N GLU A 184 21.78 13.65 -22.17
CA GLU A 184 21.43 13.76 -23.58
C GLU A 184 20.11 13.05 -23.87
N THR A 185 19.29 13.69 -24.70
CA THR A 185 17.97 13.23 -25.12
C THR A 185 18.01 11.81 -25.68
N VAL A 186 17.76 10.82 -24.83
CA VAL A 186 17.33 9.48 -25.25
C VAL A 186 15.82 9.46 -25.10
N SER A 187 15.15 9.27 -26.23
CA SER A 187 13.69 9.22 -26.40
C SER A 187 12.98 8.49 -25.26
N THR A 188 12.25 9.25 -24.45
CA THR A 188 11.42 8.75 -23.36
C THR A 188 10.09 8.23 -23.92
N GLU A 189 9.75 6.97 -23.62
CA GLU A 189 8.35 6.60 -23.45
C GLU A 189 7.77 7.48 -22.33
N PRO A 190 6.51 7.95 -22.45
CA PRO A 190 6.00 8.94 -21.52
C PRO A 190 5.83 8.31 -20.13
N ALA A 191 6.46 8.93 -19.14
CA ALA A 191 6.13 8.71 -17.74
C ALA A 191 4.63 8.94 -17.54
N PHE A 192 3.95 7.93 -16.99
CA PHE A 192 2.52 7.98 -16.70
C PHE A 192 2.24 9.06 -15.64
N SER A 193 1.96 10.28 -16.11
CA SER A 193 1.43 11.39 -15.33
C SER A 193 -0.08 11.18 -15.19
N ALA A 194 -0.50 10.52 -14.12
CA ALA A 194 -1.89 10.52 -13.71
C ALA A 194 -2.11 11.60 -12.66
N SER A 195 -2.82 12.67 -13.03
CA SER A 195 -3.29 13.65 -12.05
C SER A 195 -4.43 13.05 -11.22
N LYS A 196 -4.62 13.56 -9.99
CA LYS A 196 -5.77 13.18 -9.14
C LYS A 196 -7.14 13.53 -9.78
N ASN A 197 -7.18 14.34 -10.85
CA ASN A 197 -8.41 14.80 -11.50
C ASN A 197 -8.87 13.95 -12.69
N ASP A 198 -8.02 13.09 -13.25
CA ASP A 198 -8.37 12.31 -14.46
C ASP A 198 -9.26 11.08 -14.19
N PHE A 199 -9.66 10.85 -12.93
CA PHE A 199 -10.39 9.66 -12.53
C PHE A 199 -11.65 9.96 -11.70
N LYS A 200 -12.29 11.10 -11.98
CA LYS A 200 -13.63 11.44 -11.49
C LYS A 200 -14.74 10.76 -12.31
N GLU A 201 -14.56 9.53 -12.72
CA GLU A 201 -15.67 8.66 -13.14
C GLU A 201 -15.44 7.26 -12.58
N PHE A 202 -16.54 6.55 -12.36
CA PHE A 202 -16.61 5.18 -11.83
C PHE A 202 -16.65 5.09 -10.30
N LYS A 203 -17.87 5.36 -9.79
CA LYS A 203 -18.41 4.89 -8.51
C LYS A 203 -18.39 3.37 -8.43
#